data_AF-V5GD53-F1
#
_entry.id   AF-V5GD53-F1
#
_cell.length_a   1.000
_cell.length_b   1.000
_cell.length_c   1.000
_cell.angle_alpha   90.00
_cell.angle_beta   90.00
_cell.angle_gamma   90.00
#
_symmetry.space_group_name_H-M   'P 1'
#
loop_
_entity.id
_entity.type
_entity.pdbx_description
1 polymer ?
#
loop_
_entity_poly.entity_id
_entity_poly.type
_entity_poly.pdbx_seq_one_letter_code
_entity_poly.pdbx_strand_id
1 'polypeptide(L)'
;MGDSALNVNIVLENKSISVPYDSNTTAEDVCIYVCKQLNIATLTRNLFALRVTGKSIYLMPAATFTEKGSTNVDFRIRFKVANVSKLEKLDINTYNYYFHQARSDVLENKIPDIVYEKYRRELVGLGITDMYRVMLEKGISRESVESDYKKFIPKDVLKRYPFFIRKPIHDTLSKLRKSGYDASYVKAEYLRQLQNIAPEYLSECYKAVIDQKGSTCSITIKVSPYDSSEPGLKYCMDSKKEEWYLICTIDELGFISIRNDGTIEISRKNGIPFYLKFHSIPVMYSF
;
A
#
# COMPACT_ATOMS: atom_id res chain seq x y z
N MET A 1 -14.01 -26.17 -23.39
CA MET A 1 -13.45 -25.78 -22.08
C MET A 1 -13.83 -24.33 -21.89
N GLY A 2 -14.57 -23.99 -20.83
CA GLY A 2 -14.95 -22.59 -20.61
C GLY A 2 -13.71 -21.80 -20.25
N ASP A 3 -13.51 -20.64 -20.87
CA ASP A 3 -12.41 -19.74 -20.53
C ASP A 3 -12.56 -19.34 -19.05
N SER A 4 -11.67 -19.83 -18.21
CA SER A 4 -11.63 -19.43 -16.81
C SER A 4 -11.10 -18.01 -16.73
N ALA A 5 -11.85 -17.13 -16.04
CA ALA A 5 -11.48 -15.73 -15.90
C ALA A 5 -11.32 -15.36 -14.43
N LEU A 6 -10.20 -14.72 -14.11
CA LEU A 6 -9.87 -14.21 -12.79
C LEU A 6 -10.31 -12.75 -12.70
N ASN A 7 -11.16 -12.44 -11.72
CA ASN A 7 -11.54 -11.05 -11.46
C ASN A 7 -10.51 -10.39 -10.54
N VAL A 8 -9.81 -9.39 -11.07
CA VAL A 8 -8.79 -8.63 -10.35
C VAL A 8 -9.34 -7.26 -9.99
N ASN A 9 -9.46 -6.97 -8.70
CA ASN A 9 -9.92 -5.69 -8.20
C ASN A 9 -8.82 -4.64 -8.40
N ILE A 10 -9.18 -3.48 -8.97
CA ILE A 10 -8.28 -2.33 -9.09
C ILE A 10 -8.78 -1.17 -8.24
N VAL A 11 -7.88 -0.28 -7.85
CA VAL A 11 -8.24 0.84 -6.97
C VAL A 11 -8.93 1.99 -7.73
N LEU A 12 -8.85 1.99 -9.06
CA LEU A 12 -9.49 3.00 -9.90
C LEU A 12 -11.01 2.70 -9.99
N GLU A 13 -11.81 3.58 -9.38
CA GLU A 13 -13.28 3.62 -9.53
C GLU A 13 -14.03 2.33 -9.11
N ASN A 14 -13.47 1.54 -8.17
CA ASN A 14 -14.03 0.25 -7.74
C ASN A 14 -14.32 -0.71 -8.91
N LYS A 15 -13.47 -0.66 -9.94
CA LYS A 15 -13.55 -1.54 -11.10
C LYS A 15 -12.83 -2.85 -10.84
N SER A 16 -13.21 -3.88 -11.57
CA SER A 16 -12.44 -5.12 -11.71
C SER A 16 -12.05 -5.31 -13.17
N ILE A 17 -10.90 -5.93 -13.38
CA ILE A 17 -10.46 -6.38 -14.70
C ILE A 17 -10.56 -7.89 -14.73
N SER A 18 -11.26 -8.40 -15.74
CA SER A 18 -11.35 -9.84 -15.98
C SER A 18 -10.12 -10.28 -16.76
N VAL A 19 -9.35 -11.20 -16.18
CA VAL A 19 -8.09 -11.69 -16.74
C VAL A 19 -8.29 -13.16 -17.11
N PRO A 20 -8.17 -13.54 -18.40
CA PRO A 20 -8.16 -14.93 -18.81
C PRO A 20 -6.98 -15.65 -18.14
N TYR A 21 -7.21 -16.86 -17.61
CA TYR A 21 -6.15 -17.66 -17.00
C TYR A 21 -6.31 -19.15 -17.28
N ASP A 22 -5.17 -19.85 -17.26
CA ASP A 22 -5.04 -21.30 -17.28
C ASP A 22 -4.21 -21.77 -16.06
N SER A 23 -3.94 -23.08 -15.99
CA SER A 23 -3.17 -23.68 -14.89
C SER A 23 -1.70 -23.24 -14.81
N ASN A 24 -1.16 -22.64 -15.88
CA ASN A 24 0.22 -22.17 -15.95
C ASN A 24 0.33 -20.66 -15.74
N THR A 25 -0.79 -19.94 -15.76
CA THR A 25 -0.84 -18.49 -15.59
C THR A 25 -0.37 -18.12 -14.20
N THR A 26 0.68 -17.31 -14.14
CA THR A 26 1.30 -16.86 -12.88
C THR A 26 0.72 -15.53 -12.40
N ALA A 27 0.96 -15.19 -11.12
CA ALA A 27 0.62 -13.88 -10.58
C ALA A 27 1.34 -12.74 -11.34
N GLU A 28 2.56 -12.98 -11.84
CA GLU A 28 3.29 -12.05 -12.68
C GLU A 28 2.59 -11.83 -14.03
N ASP A 29 2.12 -12.89 -14.69
CA ASP A 29 1.38 -12.77 -15.96
C ASP A 29 0.12 -11.92 -15.80
N VAL A 30 -0.61 -12.14 -14.70
CA VAL A 30 -1.79 -11.35 -14.35
C VAL A 30 -1.42 -9.88 -14.10
N CYS A 31 -0.34 -9.61 -13.36
CA CYS A 31 0.16 -8.24 -13.18
C CYS A 31 0.51 -7.58 -14.52
N ILE A 32 1.21 -8.28 -15.41
CA ILE A 32 1.57 -7.77 -16.74
C ILE A 32 0.32 -7.48 -17.56
N TYR A 33 -0.67 -8.38 -17.55
CA TYR A 33 -1.93 -8.18 -18.25
C TYR A 33 -2.67 -6.94 -17.75
N VAL A 34 -2.85 -6.81 -16.44
CA VAL A 34 -3.53 -5.66 -15.83
C VAL A 34 -2.76 -4.35 -16.10
N CYS A 35 -1.42 -4.37 -16.01
CA CYS A 35 -0.60 -3.22 -16.35
C CYS A 35 -0.82 -2.75 -17.79
N LYS A 36 -0.92 -3.68 -18.76
CA LYS A 36 -1.22 -3.35 -20.16
C LYS A 36 -2.59 -2.68 -20.30
N GLN A 37 -3.62 -3.22 -19.64
CA GLN A 37 -4.98 -2.64 -19.67
C GLN A 37 -5.03 -1.23 -19.05
N LEU A 38 -4.18 -0.96 -18.06
CA LEU A 38 -4.08 0.32 -17.38
C LEU A 38 -3.05 1.28 -18.00
N ASN A 39 -2.43 0.92 -19.13
CA ASN A 39 -1.36 1.68 -19.78
C ASN A 39 -0.18 2.00 -18.83
N ILE A 40 0.14 1.08 -17.91
CA ILE A 40 1.30 1.16 -17.02
C ILE A 40 2.56 0.79 -17.79
N ALA A 41 3.56 1.67 -17.71
CA ALA A 41 4.84 1.50 -18.40
C ALA A 41 5.59 0.27 -17.88
N THR A 42 6.32 -0.43 -18.75
CA THR A 42 7.08 -1.64 -18.37
C THR A 42 8.04 -1.38 -17.19
N LEU A 43 8.66 -0.20 -17.14
CA LEU A 43 9.63 0.19 -16.11
C LEU A 43 9.06 0.26 -14.69
N THR A 44 7.74 0.37 -14.53
CA THR A 44 7.08 0.55 -13.23
C THR A 44 6.19 -0.63 -12.84
N ARG A 45 6.06 -1.65 -13.70
CA ARG A 45 5.20 -2.83 -13.44
C ARG A 45 5.65 -3.64 -12.23
N ASN A 46 6.96 -3.71 -12.00
CA ASN A 46 7.55 -4.41 -10.86
C ASN A 46 7.25 -3.73 -9.51
N LEU A 47 6.66 -2.54 -9.50
CA LEU A 47 6.14 -1.93 -8.27
C LEU A 47 4.84 -2.58 -7.80
N PHE A 48 4.15 -3.28 -8.70
CA PHE A 48 2.84 -3.87 -8.46
C PHE A 48 2.92 -5.34 -8.05
N ALA A 49 1.93 -5.77 -7.27
CA ALA A 49 1.72 -7.16 -6.90
C ALA A 49 0.23 -7.43 -6.69
N LEU A 50 -0.11 -8.73 -6.62
CA LEU A 50 -1.47 -9.18 -6.28
C LEU A 50 -1.56 -9.46 -4.80
N ARG A 51 -2.52 -8.84 -4.13
CA ARG A 51 -2.87 -9.10 -2.74
C ARG A 51 -4.14 -9.93 -2.67
N VAL A 52 -4.19 -10.94 -1.83
CA VAL A 52 -5.45 -11.66 -1.57
C VAL A 52 -6.46 -10.70 -0.96
N THR A 53 -7.65 -10.57 -1.58
CA THR A 53 -8.67 -9.62 -1.14
C THR A 53 -9.06 -9.87 0.31
N GLY A 54 -9.09 -8.80 1.11
CA GLY A 54 -9.42 -8.85 2.54
C GLY A 54 -8.30 -9.39 3.45
N LYS A 55 -7.15 -9.77 2.90
CA LYS A 55 -5.98 -10.21 3.67
C LYS A 55 -4.78 -9.31 3.39
N SER A 56 -3.85 -9.24 4.34
CA SER A 56 -2.55 -8.60 4.16
C SER A 56 -1.49 -9.60 3.68
N ILE A 57 -1.83 -10.35 2.63
CA ILE A 57 -0.98 -11.41 2.05
C ILE A 57 -0.86 -11.15 0.56
N TYR A 58 0.36 -10.93 0.09
CA TYR A 58 0.67 -10.82 -1.33
C TYR A 58 1.07 -12.18 -1.91
N LEU A 59 0.68 -12.41 -3.16
CA LEU A 59 1.11 -13.58 -3.90
C LEU A 59 2.55 -13.38 -4.38
N MET A 60 3.37 -14.43 -4.28
CA MET A 60 4.67 -14.44 -4.94
C MET A 60 4.48 -14.41 -6.47
N PRO A 61 5.40 -13.81 -7.24
CA PRO A 61 5.24 -13.66 -8.70
C PRO A 61 4.96 -14.98 -9.45
N ALA A 62 5.61 -16.07 -9.02
CA ALA A 62 5.45 -17.40 -9.62
C ALA A 62 4.23 -18.20 -9.12
N ALA A 63 3.39 -17.64 -8.25
CA ALA A 63 2.19 -18.31 -7.78
C ALA A 63 1.23 -18.54 -8.95
N THR A 64 0.75 -19.77 -9.13
CA THR A 64 -0.24 -20.11 -10.15
C THR A 64 -1.65 -20.16 -9.56
N PHE A 65 -2.65 -19.92 -10.42
CA PHE A 65 -4.06 -20.00 -10.05
C PHE A 65 -4.57 -21.41 -10.35
N THR A 66 -5.10 -22.10 -9.34
CA THR A 66 -5.74 -23.42 -9.54
C THR A 66 -7.25 -23.26 -9.69
N GLU A 67 -7.87 -24.10 -10.53
CA GLU A 67 -9.31 -24.03 -10.84
C GLU A 67 -10.23 -24.19 -9.61
N LYS A 68 -9.71 -24.72 -8.49
CA LYS A 68 -10.47 -24.97 -7.25
C LYS A 68 -10.37 -23.80 -6.27
N GLY A 69 -10.90 -22.65 -6.67
CA GLY A 69 -11.15 -21.53 -5.77
C GLY A 69 -10.78 -20.21 -6.41
N SER A 70 -11.80 -19.46 -6.82
CA SER A 70 -11.68 -18.07 -7.26
C SER A 70 -11.11 -17.23 -6.12
N THR A 71 -9.78 -17.13 -6.05
CA THR A 71 -9.10 -16.23 -5.12
C THR A 71 -9.30 -14.83 -5.65
N ASN A 72 -10.21 -14.08 -5.05
CA ASN A 72 -10.34 -12.66 -5.33
C ASN A 72 -9.02 -11.99 -4.94
N VAL A 73 -8.45 -11.24 -5.88
CA VAL A 73 -7.17 -10.54 -5.70
C VAL A 73 -7.34 -9.06 -5.97
N ASP A 74 -6.59 -8.26 -5.22
CA ASP A 74 -6.46 -6.82 -5.42
C ASP A 74 -5.12 -6.56 -6.13
N PHE A 75 -5.15 -5.87 -7.26
CA PHE A 75 -3.94 -5.35 -7.91
C PHE A 75 -3.51 -4.07 -7.20
N ARG A 76 -2.27 -4.04 -6.70
CA ARG A 76 -1.80 -2.96 -5.82
C ARG A 76 -0.34 -2.64 -6.06
N ILE A 77 0.05 -1.39 -5.84
CA ILE A 77 1.45 -1.03 -5.66
C ILE A 77 1.88 -1.56 -4.30
N ARG A 78 2.88 -2.43 -4.32
CA ARG A 78 3.46 -3.08 -3.13
C ARG A 78 4.78 -2.44 -2.77
N PHE A 79 5.66 -2.27 -3.75
CA PHE A 79 7.00 -1.75 -3.50
C PHE A 79 6.99 -0.23 -3.52
N LYS A 80 7.30 0.36 -2.37
CA LYS A 80 7.45 1.81 -2.21
C LYS A 80 8.57 2.32 -3.12
N VAL A 81 8.45 3.57 -3.57
CA VAL A 81 9.53 4.29 -4.27
C VAL A 81 10.13 5.32 -3.32
N ALA A 82 11.45 5.53 -3.39
CA ALA A 82 12.14 6.51 -2.56
C ALA A 82 11.62 7.94 -2.77
N ASN A 83 11.24 8.28 -4.01
CA ASN A 83 10.76 9.60 -4.38
C ASN A 83 9.54 9.48 -5.28
N VAL A 84 8.37 9.77 -4.71
CA VAL A 84 7.08 9.70 -5.42
C VAL A 84 6.96 10.77 -6.51
N SER A 85 7.59 11.94 -6.36
CA SER A 85 7.59 12.97 -7.40
C SER A 85 8.37 12.56 -8.65
N LYS A 86 9.38 11.68 -8.53
CA LYS A 86 10.06 11.11 -9.69
C LYS A 86 9.17 10.12 -10.45
N LEU A 87 8.25 9.45 -9.75
CA LEU A 87 7.31 8.50 -10.35
C LEU A 87 6.38 9.17 -11.37
N GLU A 88 5.92 10.40 -11.08
CA GLU A 88 5.08 11.18 -12.00
C GLU A 88 5.74 11.40 -13.37
N LYS A 89 7.04 11.73 -13.36
CA LYS A 89 7.83 11.95 -14.58
C LYS A 89 8.14 10.64 -15.33
N LEU A 90 8.26 9.54 -14.59
CA LEU A 90 8.60 8.23 -15.14
C LEU A 90 7.37 7.56 -15.78
N ASP A 91 6.24 7.58 -15.07
CA ASP A 91 4.98 7.01 -15.52
C ASP A 91 3.80 7.65 -14.77
N ILE A 92 3.10 8.56 -15.46
CA ILE A 92 1.94 9.26 -14.93
C ILE A 92 0.78 8.31 -14.55
N ASN A 93 0.63 7.17 -15.23
CA ASN A 93 -0.43 6.21 -14.93
C ASN A 93 -0.15 5.47 -13.63
N THR A 94 1.10 5.09 -13.40
CA THR A 94 1.52 4.52 -12.11
C THR A 94 1.41 5.53 -10.98
N TYR A 95 1.81 6.79 -11.20
CA TYR A 95 1.66 7.85 -10.21
C TYR A 95 0.18 8.09 -9.84
N ASN A 96 -0.71 8.16 -10.83
CA ASN A 96 -2.15 8.27 -10.60
C ASN A 96 -2.69 7.06 -9.83
N TYR A 97 -2.25 5.84 -10.17
CA TYR A 97 -2.63 4.63 -9.44
C TYR A 97 -2.18 4.70 -7.97
N TYR A 98 -0.93 5.13 -7.72
CA TYR A 98 -0.40 5.33 -6.38
C TYR A 98 -1.25 6.31 -5.57
N PHE A 99 -1.60 7.46 -6.17
CA PHE A 99 -2.49 8.44 -5.55
C PHE A 99 -3.84 7.82 -5.15
N HIS A 100 -4.49 7.10 -6.07
CA HIS A 100 -5.78 6.48 -5.80
C HIS A 100 -5.69 5.38 -4.74
N GLN A 101 -4.60 4.62 -4.72
CA GLN A 101 -4.32 3.64 -3.68
C GLN A 101 -4.18 4.29 -2.30
N ALA A 102 -3.31 5.30 -2.19
CA ALA A 102 -3.11 6.08 -0.98
C ALA A 102 -4.41 6.69 -0.46
N ARG A 103 -5.17 7.34 -1.35
CA ARG A 103 -6.48 7.90 -1.05
C ARG A 103 -7.44 6.84 -0.51
N SER A 104 -7.56 5.69 -1.18
CA SER A 104 -8.45 4.62 -0.75
C SER A 104 -8.06 4.08 0.63
N ASP A 105 -6.76 3.94 0.90
CA ASP A 105 -6.29 3.43 2.18
C ASP A 105 -6.50 4.42 3.31
N VAL A 106 -6.32 5.73 3.06
CA VAL A 106 -6.64 6.80 4.01
C VAL A 106 -8.14 6.79 4.35
N LEU A 107 -9.02 6.70 3.35
CA LEU A 107 -10.47 6.71 3.57
C LEU A 107 -10.97 5.53 4.39
N GLU A 108 -10.39 4.35 4.14
CA GLU A 108 -10.73 3.09 4.78
C GLU A 108 -9.98 2.84 6.10
N ASN A 109 -9.18 3.80 6.58
CA ASN A 109 -8.31 3.70 7.75
C ASN A 109 -7.37 2.47 7.69
N LYS A 110 -6.81 2.16 6.52
CA LYS A 110 -5.91 1.01 6.31
C LYS A 110 -4.43 1.31 6.57
N ILE A 111 -4.09 2.52 7.01
CA ILE A 111 -2.71 2.96 7.27
C ILE A 111 -2.50 3.02 8.79
N PRO A 112 -1.77 2.06 9.39
CA PRO A 112 -1.62 1.98 10.85
C PRO A 112 -0.97 3.20 11.50
N ASP A 113 -0.06 3.88 10.79
CA ASP A 113 0.67 5.04 11.31
C ASP A 113 -0.22 6.26 11.55
N ILE A 114 -1.38 6.31 10.90
CA ILE A 114 -2.31 7.43 10.99
C ILE A 114 -3.14 7.27 12.27
N VAL A 115 -2.65 7.84 13.36
CA VAL A 115 -3.40 7.95 14.61
C VAL A 115 -4.31 9.17 14.54
N TYR A 116 -5.64 8.94 14.55
CA TYR A 116 -6.64 10.01 14.44
C TYR A 116 -6.43 11.16 15.44
N GLU A 117 -6.18 10.85 16.71
CA GLU A 117 -6.03 11.89 17.76
C GLU A 117 -4.86 12.85 17.48
N LYS A 118 -3.83 12.36 16.77
CA LYS A 118 -2.65 13.15 16.42
C LYS A 118 -2.85 13.94 15.13
N TYR A 119 -3.49 13.35 14.12
CA TYR A 119 -3.50 13.88 12.74
C TYR A 119 -4.89 14.28 12.23
N ARG A 120 -5.83 14.58 13.13
CA ARG A 120 -7.21 14.90 12.76
C ARG A 120 -7.33 16.05 11.77
N ARG A 121 -6.55 17.12 11.94
CA ARG A 121 -6.64 18.31 11.06
C ARG A 121 -6.12 17.99 9.67
N GLU A 122 -5.04 17.24 9.61
CA GLU A 122 -4.39 16.75 8.40
C GLU A 122 -5.33 15.82 7.64
N LEU A 123 -6.03 14.91 8.31
CA LEU A 123 -7.02 14.02 7.68
C LEU A 123 -8.19 14.77 7.06
N VAL A 124 -8.70 15.82 7.73
CA VAL A 124 -9.71 16.71 7.14
C VAL A 124 -9.12 17.46 5.94
N GLY A 125 -7.89 17.95 6.06
CA GLY A 125 -7.17 18.62 4.97
C GLY A 125 -6.97 17.73 3.74
N LEU A 126 -6.59 16.47 3.92
CA LEU A 126 -6.48 15.47 2.85
C LEU A 126 -7.83 15.29 2.15
N GLY A 127 -8.92 15.18 2.91
CA GLY A 127 -10.26 15.09 2.34
C GLY A 127 -10.67 16.32 1.54
N ILE A 128 -10.42 17.53 2.04
CA ILE A 128 -10.67 18.79 1.31
C ILE A 128 -9.83 18.87 0.04
N THR A 129 -8.57 18.45 0.11
CA THR A 129 -7.64 18.40 -1.03
C THR A 129 -8.17 17.47 -2.12
N ASP A 130 -8.67 16.30 -1.74
CA ASP A 130 -9.27 15.36 -2.67
C ASP A 130 -10.62 15.85 -3.26
N MET A 131 -11.44 16.55 -2.48
CA MET A 131 -12.64 17.24 -2.98
C MET A 131 -12.28 18.24 -4.07
N TYR A 132 -11.26 19.08 -3.82
CA TYR A 132 -10.80 20.08 -4.79
C TYR A 132 -10.22 19.43 -6.05
N ARG A 133 -9.44 18.34 -5.93
CA ARG A 133 -8.99 17.54 -7.07
C ARG A 133 -10.16 17.11 -7.96
N VAL A 134 -11.24 16.57 -7.38
CA VAL A 134 -12.38 16.11 -8.18
C VAL A 134 -13.09 17.27 -8.86
N MET A 135 -13.19 18.44 -8.22
CA MET A 135 -13.70 19.66 -8.88
C MET A 135 -12.89 20.00 -10.14
N LEU A 136 -11.56 19.91 -10.05
CA LEU A 136 -10.66 20.19 -11.17
C LEU A 136 -10.74 19.14 -12.29
N GLU A 137 -10.72 17.85 -11.95
CA GLU A 137 -10.67 16.77 -12.94
C GLU A 137 -12.02 16.49 -13.60
N LYS A 138 -13.13 16.61 -12.86
CA LYS A 138 -14.47 16.30 -13.35
C LYS A 138 -15.28 17.54 -13.71
N GLY A 139 -14.75 18.74 -13.48
CA GLY A 139 -15.46 20.00 -13.73
C GLY A 139 -16.73 20.16 -12.89
N ILE A 140 -16.82 19.52 -11.73
CA ILE A 140 -18.02 19.56 -10.88
C ILE A 140 -18.00 20.76 -9.93
N SER A 141 -19.18 21.29 -9.62
CA SER A 141 -19.31 22.49 -8.78
C SER A 141 -18.95 22.21 -7.32
N ARG A 142 -18.51 23.26 -6.61
CA ARG A 142 -18.21 23.21 -5.17
C ARG A 142 -19.41 22.69 -4.38
N GLU A 143 -20.61 23.18 -4.69
CA GLU A 143 -21.85 22.84 -4.00
C GLU A 143 -22.16 21.34 -4.13
N SER A 144 -21.92 20.77 -5.32
CA SER A 144 -22.07 19.33 -5.55
C SER A 144 -21.11 18.53 -4.69
N VAL A 145 -19.82 18.89 -4.66
CA VAL A 145 -18.83 18.16 -3.87
C VAL A 145 -19.06 18.32 -2.36
N GLU A 146 -19.43 19.52 -1.91
CA GLU A 146 -19.78 19.80 -0.50
C GLU A 146 -20.97 18.98 -0.02
N SER A 147 -21.98 18.77 -0.87
CA SER A 147 -23.14 17.94 -0.53
C SER A 147 -22.75 16.47 -0.29
N ASP A 148 -21.73 16.00 -1.00
CA ASP A 148 -21.23 14.62 -1.00
C ASP A 148 -19.93 14.42 -0.19
N TYR A 149 -19.58 15.37 0.68
CA TYR A 149 -18.28 15.41 1.37
C TYR A 149 -17.90 14.11 2.10
N LYS A 150 -18.88 13.33 2.58
CA LYS A 150 -18.64 12.08 3.30
C LYS A 150 -17.85 11.05 2.47
N LYS A 151 -17.88 11.11 1.13
CA LYS A 151 -17.10 10.23 0.24
C LYS A 151 -15.59 10.53 0.22
N PHE A 152 -15.20 11.66 0.81
CA PHE A 152 -13.84 12.21 0.78
C PHE A 152 -13.19 12.27 2.16
N ILE A 153 -13.96 12.06 3.22
CA ILE A 153 -13.47 12.12 4.60
C ILE A 153 -13.26 10.69 5.14
N PRO A 154 -12.12 10.42 5.81
CA PRO A 154 -11.87 9.11 6.44
C PRO A 154 -12.99 8.69 7.40
N LYS A 155 -13.30 7.38 7.41
CA LYS A 155 -14.40 6.84 8.21
C LYS A 155 -14.26 7.16 9.70
N ASP A 156 -13.04 7.20 10.24
CA ASP A 156 -12.83 7.51 11.66
C ASP A 156 -13.11 8.97 12.00
N VAL A 157 -12.80 9.89 11.08
CA VAL A 157 -13.13 11.31 11.25
C VAL A 157 -14.65 11.51 11.23
N LEU A 158 -15.35 10.84 10.32
CA LEU A 158 -16.82 10.89 10.25
C LEU A 158 -17.49 10.33 11.50
N LYS A 159 -16.94 9.25 12.08
CA LYS A 159 -17.47 8.64 13.31
C LYS A 159 -17.30 9.53 14.53
N ARG A 160 -16.13 10.17 14.69
CA ARG A 160 -15.77 10.91 15.91
C ARG A 160 -16.14 12.40 15.87
N TYR A 161 -16.28 13.00 14.68
CA TYR A 161 -16.45 14.45 14.54
C TYR A 161 -17.37 14.90 13.38
N PRO A 162 -18.60 14.37 13.23
CA PRO A 162 -19.41 14.59 12.02
C PRO A 162 -19.90 16.03 11.81
N PHE A 163 -20.15 16.81 12.87
CA PHE A 163 -20.92 18.07 12.80
C PHE A 163 -20.11 19.30 12.41
N PHE A 164 -18.80 19.25 12.52
CA PHE A 164 -17.94 20.45 12.49
C PHE A 164 -16.98 20.46 11.29
N ILE A 165 -17.16 19.55 10.33
CA ILE A 165 -16.29 19.44 9.14
C ILE A 165 -16.80 20.34 7.99
N ARG A 166 -18.11 20.60 7.93
CA ARG A 166 -18.73 21.36 6.83
C ARG A 166 -18.19 22.79 6.70
N LYS A 167 -18.07 23.51 7.81
CA LYS A 167 -17.56 24.88 7.81
C LYS A 167 -16.10 24.97 7.33
N PRO A 168 -15.16 24.17 7.87
CA PRO A 168 -13.79 24.09 7.35
C PRO A 168 -13.72 23.73 5.86
N ILE A 169 -14.55 22.80 5.38
CA ILE A 169 -14.64 22.44 3.96
C ILE A 169 -15.01 23.69 3.14
N HIS A 170 -16.12 24.34 3.50
CA HIS A 170 -16.64 25.49 2.76
C HIS A 170 -15.63 26.64 2.68
N ASP A 171 -15.07 27.01 3.83
CA ASP A 171 -14.11 28.12 3.93
C ASP A 171 -12.84 27.84 3.13
N THR A 172 -12.36 26.58 3.14
CA THR A 172 -11.11 26.19 2.48
C THR A 172 -11.28 26.01 0.98
N LEU A 173 -12.33 25.33 0.51
CA LEU A 173 -12.60 25.18 -0.93
C LEU A 173 -12.81 26.53 -1.62
N SER A 174 -13.47 27.47 -0.93
CA SER A 174 -13.66 28.84 -1.42
C SER A 174 -12.34 29.60 -1.61
N LYS A 175 -11.34 29.33 -0.77
CA LYS A 175 -9.99 29.88 -0.90
C LYS A 175 -9.22 29.18 -2.02
N LEU A 176 -9.22 27.85 -2.06
CA LEU A 176 -8.50 27.05 -3.06
C LEU A 176 -8.93 27.36 -4.48
N ARG A 177 -10.24 27.59 -4.71
CA ARG A 177 -10.74 27.99 -6.03
C ARG A 177 -10.08 29.27 -6.58
N LYS A 178 -9.65 30.18 -5.70
CA LYS A 178 -8.98 31.43 -6.11
C LYS A 178 -7.48 31.25 -6.39
N SER A 179 -6.90 30.13 -5.97
CA SER A 179 -5.46 29.87 -6.07
C SER A 179 -5.00 29.46 -7.47
N GLY A 180 -5.90 28.95 -8.31
CA GLY A 180 -5.59 28.55 -9.69
C GLY A 180 -4.69 27.31 -9.84
N TYR A 181 -4.61 26.45 -8.82
CA TYR A 181 -3.83 25.22 -8.89
C TYR A 181 -4.46 24.17 -9.82
N ASP A 182 -3.63 23.38 -10.48
CA ASP A 182 -4.07 22.25 -11.30
C ASP A 182 -4.19 20.95 -10.49
N ALA A 183 -4.80 19.93 -11.11
CA ALA A 183 -5.03 18.63 -10.46
C ALA A 183 -3.74 17.87 -10.13
N SER A 184 -2.65 18.05 -10.91
CA SER A 184 -1.37 17.39 -10.66
C SER A 184 -0.74 17.91 -9.38
N TYR A 185 -0.69 19.24 -9.23
CA TYR A 185 -0.22 19.90 -8.03
C TYR A 185 -1.01 19.45 -6.80
N VAL A 186 -2.34 19.40 -6.91
CA VAL A 186 -3.21 18.98 -5.79
C VAL A 186 -2.94 17.52 -5.38
N LYS A 187 -2.71 16.60 -6.33
CA LYS A 187 -2.29 15.22 -6.03
C LYS A 187 -0.93 15.17 -5.36
N ALA A 188 0.04 15.96 -5.84
CA ALA A 188 1.37 16.03 -5.26
C ALA A 188 1.33 16.51 -3.80
N GLU A 189 0.56 17.55 -3.52
CA GLU A 189 0.39 18.06 -2.15
C GLU A 189 -0.33 17.06 -1.23
N TYR A 190 -1.32 16.33 -1.75
CA TYR A 190 -1.95 15.24 -1.00
C TYR A 190 -0.92 14.18 -0.59
N LEU A 191 -0.13 13.69 -1.55
CA LEU A 191 0.86 12.63 -1.32
C LEU A 191 2.00 13.10 -0.41
N ARG A 192 2.44 14.36 -0.57
CA ARG A 192 3.42 15.00 0.31
C ARG A 192 2.91 15.06 1.74
N GLN A 193 1.67 15.50 1.94
CA GLN A 193 1.08 15.55 3.27
C GLN A 193 0.90 14.15 3.88
N LEU A 194 0.53 13.15 3.07
CA LEU A 194 0.47 11.77 3.53
C LEU A 194 1.84 11.25 3.98
N GLN A 195 2.90 11.52 3.21
CA GLN A 195 4.26 11.14 3.57
C GLN A 195 4.73 11.78 4.89
N ASN A 196 4.27 13.00 5.20
CA ASN A 196 4.59 13.65 6.47
C ASN A 196 3.93 12.96 7.68
N ILE A 197 2.68 12.50 7.55
CA ILE A 197 1.93 11.91 8.67
C ILE A 197 2.10 10.39 8.77
N ALA A 198 2.39 9.73 7.66
CA ALA A 198 2.60 8.30 7.52
C ALA A 198 3.84 8.04 6.65
N PRO A 199 5.05 8.36 7.15
CA PRO A 199 6.28 8.18 6.39
C PRO A 199 6.53 6.73 6.02
N GLU A 200 5.93 5.77 6.74
CA GLU A 200 6.06 4.34 6.54
C GLU A 200 4.89 3.74 5.75
N TYR A 201 4.12 4.56 5.02
CA TYR A 201 3.10 4.06 4.09
C TYR A 201 3.72 3.05 3.10
N LEU A 202 3.04 1.90 2.94
CA LEU A 202 3.48 0.68 2.23
C LEU A 202 4.55 -0.18 2.92
N SER A 203 5.06 0.21 4.10
CA SER A 203 5.88 -0.71 4.92
C SER A 203 5.00 -1.87 5.41
N GLU A 204 5.56 -3.06 5.41
CA GLU A 204 4.84 -4.29 5.75
C GLU A 204 5.37 -4.90 7.05
N CYS A 205 4.46 -5.39 7.90
CA CYS A 205 4.79 -6.04 9.17
C CYS A 205 4.33 -7.50 9.17
N TYR A 206 5.18 -8.38 9.67
CA TYR A 206 5.03 -9.82 9.61
C TYR A 206 5.29 -10.45 10.97
N LYS A 207 4.42 -11.38 11.40
CA LYS A 207 4.60 -12.13 12.64
C LYS A 207 5.38 -13.41 12.36
N ALA A 208 6.47 -13.60 13.10
CA ALA A 208 7.34 -14.78 12.99
C ALA A 208 7.83 -15.20 14.38
N VAL A 209 8.53 -16.34 14.44
CA VAL A 209 9.26 -16.76 15.64
C VAL A 209 10.74 -16.95 15.32
N ILE A 210 11.58 -16.69 16.31
CA ILE A 210 13.02 -16.94 16.26
C ILE A 210 13.42 -17.86 17.41
N ASP A 211 14.52 -18.59 17.24
CA ASP A 211 15.18 -19.27 18.35
C ASP A 211 16.15 -18.29 19.02
N GLN A 212 15.95 -18.03 20.30
CA GLN A 212 16.95 -17.40 21.15
C GLN A 212 17.36 -18.35 22.27
N LYS A 213 18.61 -18.82 22.19
CA LYS A 213 19.25 -19.63 23.24
C LYS A 213 18.42 -20.86 23.64
N GLY A 214 17.77 -21.51 22.67
CA GLY A 214 16.95 -22.70 22.89
C GLY A 214 15.51 -22.40 23.31
N SER A 215 15.10 -21.13 23.33
CA SER A 215 13.71 -20.71 23.58
C SER A 215 13.12 -20.04 22.35
N THR A 216 11.90 -20.42 21.99
CA THR A 216 11.16 -19.79 20.88
C THR A 216 10.58 -18.45 21.33
N CYS A 217 10.89 -17.38 20.59
CA CYS A 217 10.39 -16.04 20.85
C CYS A 217 9.59 -15.50 19.67
N SER A 218 8.40 -14.98 19.94
CA SER A 218 7.59 -14.28 18.93
C SER A 218 8.15 -12.89 18.64
N ILE A 219 8.26 -12.58 17.36
CA ILE A 219 8.74 -11.30 16.86
C ILE A 219 7.78 -10.71 15.82
N THR A 220 7.88 -9.40 15.66
CA THR A 220 7.32 -8.68 14.51
C THR A 220 8.47 -8.20 13.64
N ILE A 221 8.52 -8.66 12.40
CA ILE A 221 9.46 -8.20 11.39
C ILE A 221 8.80 -7.07 10.61
N LYS A 222 9.56 -6.03 10.29
CA LYS A 222 9.12 -4.90 9.49
C LYS A 222 10.05 -4.71 8.30
N VAL A 223 9.47 -4.58 7.11
CA VAL A 223 10.19 -4.27 5.87
C VAL A 223 10.02 -2.79 5.57
N SER A 224 11.08 -2.01 5.78
CA SER A 224 11.10 -0.55 5.68
C SER A 224 12.30 -0.06 4.86
N PRO A 225 12.30 -0.25 3.54
CA PRO A 225 13.47 0.01 2.70
C PRO A 225 13.92 1.48 2.65
N TYR A 226 13.04 2.43 3.03
CA TYR A 226 13.31 3.87 2.99
C TYR A 226 12.98 4.57 4.32
N ASP A 227 13.08 3.85 5.44
CA ASP A 227 13.06 4.47 6.76
C ASP A 227 14.19 5.50 6.86
N SER A 228 13.89 6.68 7.41
CA SER A 228 14.79 7.83 7.38
C SER A 228 16.02 7.70 8.28
N SER A 229 15.96 6.84 9.29
CA SER A 229 17.05 6.65 10.26
C SER A 229 17.80 5.35 10.03
N GLU A 230 17.08 4.26 9.81
CA GLU A 230 17.65 2.91 9.67
C GLU A 230 16.86 2.17 8.57
N PRO A 231 17.17 2.34 7.29
CA PRO A 231 16.48 1.63 6.22
C PRO A 231 16.77 0.12 6.26
N GLY A 232 15.79 -0.71 5.88
CA GLY A 232 15.99 -2.15 5.71
C GLY A 232 14.95 -3.02 6.41
N LEU A 233 15.38 -4.23 6.77
CA LEU A 233 14.60 -5.19 7.53
C LEU A 233 14.90 -5.04 9.02
N LYS A 234 13.86 -4.85 9.82
CA LYS A 234 13.96 -4.73 11.28
C LYS A 234 13.09 -5.77 11.95
N TYR A 235 13.37 -6.08 13.20
CA TYR A 235 12.44 -6.82 14.04
C TYR A 235 12.31 -6.21 15.42
N CYS A 236 11.16 -6.40 16.06
CA CYS A 236 10.98 -6.17 17.48
C CYS A 236 10.46 -7.44 18.14
N MET A 237 10.83 -7.65 19.40
CA MET A 237 10.26 -8.74 20.18
C MET A 237 8.86 -8.36 20.65
N ASP A 238 7.94 -9.31 20.67
CA ASP A 238 6.58 -9.05 21.16
C ASP A 238 6.57 -8.67 22.66
N SER A 239 7.58 -9.08 23.42
CA SER A 239 7.83 -8.68 24.81
C SER A 239 8.38 -7.26 24.97
N LYS A 240 8.96 -6.69 23.91
CA LYS A 240 9.61 -5.36 23.89
C LYS A 240 9.18 -4.58 22.64
N LYS A 241 7.89 -4.22 22.58
CA LYS A 241 7.24 -3.68 21.37
C LYS A 241 7.83 -2.37 20.84
N GLU A 242 8.63 -1.66 21.62
CA GLU A 242 9.20 -0.35 21.25
C GLU A 242 10.67 -0.43 20.82
N GLU A 243 11.33 -1.57 21.01
CA GLU A 243 12.75 -1.73 20.69
C GLU A 243 12.90 -2.47 19.35
N TRP A 244 13.28 -1.73 18.31
CA TRP A 244 13.53 -2.27 16.97
C TRP A 244 15.02 -2.56 16.78
N TYR A 245 15.32 -3.71 16.22
CA TYR A 245 16.67 -4.16 15.90
C TYR A 245 16.81 -4.33 14.39
N LEU A 246 17.83 -3.72 13.80
CA LEU A 246 18.15 -3.87 12.38
C LEU A 246 18.72 -5.27 12.11
N ILE A 247 18.15 -5.96 11.12
CA ILE A 247 18.69 -7.22 10.60
C ILE A 247 19.75 -6.90 9.55
N CYS A 248 19.34 -6.16 8.52
CA CYS A 248 20.16 -5.70 7.41
C CYS A 248 19.39 -4.71 6.53
N THR A 249 20.12 -3.94 5.73
CA THR A 249 19.58 -3.19 4.59
C THR A 249 19.30 -4.13 3.40
N ILE A 250 18.54 -3.66 2.41
CA ILE A 250 18.30 -4.43 1.16
C ILE A 250 19.61 -4.71 0.42
N ASP A 251 20.53 -3.74 0.40
CA ASP A 251 21.83 -3.87 -0.26
C ASP A 251 22.78 -4.85 0.44
N GLU A 252 22.53 -5.18 1.71
CA GLU A 252 23.31 -6.15 2.48
C GLU A 252 22.79 -7.59 2.35
N LEU A 253 21.63 -7.79 1.71
CA LEU A 253 21.11 -9.13 1.44
C LEU A 253 22.04 -9.89 0.48
N GLY A 254 22.41 -11.11 0.88
CA GLY A 254 23.15 -12.06 0.04
C GLY A 254 22.18 -13.00 -0.69
N PHE A 255 21.45 -13.80 0.08
CA PHE A 255 20.38 -14.66 -0.43
C PHE A 255 19.35 -14.95 0.67
N ILE A 256 18.15 -15.37 0.26
CA ILE A 256 17.09 -15.84 1.15
C ILE A 256 16.84 -17.31 0.82
N SER A 257 16.93 -18.19 1.82
CA SER A 257 16.60 -19.60 1.66
C SER A 257 15.30 -19.92 2.41
N ILE A 258 14.44 -20.71 1.77
CA ILE A 258 13.13 -21.08 2.29
C ILE A 258 13.11 -22.60 2.46
N ARG A 259 12.69 -23.06 3.64
CA ARG A 259 12.53 -24.48 3.97
C ARG A 259 11.05 -24.85 3.98
N ASN A 260 10.76 -26.11 3.65
CA ASN A 260 9.38 -26.64 3.59
C ASN A 260 8.64 -26.59 4.93
N ASP A 261 9.36 -26.45 6.04
CA ASP A 261 8.78 -26.38 7.38
C ASP A 261 8.44 -24.96 7.83
N GLY A 262 8.53 -23.97 6.94
CA GLY A 262 8.20 -22.57 7.22
C GLY A 262 9.38 -21.72 7.71
N THR A 263 10.58 -22.30 7.80
CA THR A 263 11.79 -21.58 8.21
C THR A 263 12.41 -20.82 7.03
N ILE A 264 12.75 -19.56 7.27
CA ILE A 264 13.51 -18.70 6.37
C ILE A 264 14.88 -18.43 7.00
N GLU A 265 15.92 -18.50 6.16
CA GLU A 265 17.23 -17.94 6.43
C GLU A 265 17.42 -16.68 5.60
N ILE A 266 17.73 -15.58 6.27
CA ILE A 266 18.18 -14.33 5.65
C ILE A 266 19.70 -14.29 5.77
N SER A 267 20.37 -14.66 4.69
CA SER A 267 21.82 -14.62 4.58
C SER A 267 22.27 -13.25 4.10
N ARG A 268 23.25 -12.67 4.81
CA ARG A 268 23.77 -11.32 4.58
C ARG A 268 25.13 -11.41 3.89
N LYS A 269 25.53 -10.36 3.17
CA LYS A 269 26.87 -10.24 2.58
C LYS A 269 27.97 -10.43 3.63
N ASN A 270 27.72 -9.95 4.85
CA ASN A 270 28.59 -10.11 6.01
C ASN A 270 27.77 -10.46 7.26
N GLY A 271 28.37 -11.22 8.17
CA GLY A 271 27.80 -11.53 9.49
C GLY A 271 27.00 -12.83 9.54
N ILE A 272 26.38 -13.08 10.70
CA ILE A 272 25.65 -14.32 10.98
C ILE A 272 24.29 -14.30 10.26
N PRO A 273 23.86 -15.37 9.58
CA PRO A 273 22.53 -15.45 8.99
C PRO A 273 21.43 -15.28 10.04
N PHE A 274 20.33 -14.65 9.66
CA PHE A 274 19.18 -14.46 10.53
C PHE A 274 18.10 -15.49 10.21
N TYR A 275 17.75 -16.30 11.20
CA TYR A 275 16.75 -17.37 11.05
C TYR A 275 15.44 -16.98 11.69
N LEU A 276 14.35 -17.20 10.98
CA LEU A 276 13.00 -17.01 11.48
C LEU A 276 12.05 -18.06 10.90
N LYS A 277 10.94 -18.29 11.57
CA LYS A 277 9.94 -19.27 11.16
C LYS A 277 8.55 -18.66 11.15
N PHE A 278 7.84 -18.89 10.06
CA PHE A 278 6.45 -18.49 9.89
C PHE A 278 5.51 -19.65 10.19
N HIS A 279 4.39 -19.35 10.84
CA HIS A 279 3.33 -20.33 11.09
C HIS A 279 2.46 -20.61 9.86
N SER A 280 2.56 -19.77 8.83
CA SER A 280 1.70 -19.80 7.65
C SER A 280 2.57 -19.69 6.39
N ILE A 281 2.54 -20.73 5.57
CA ILE A 281 3.27 -20.77 4.28
C ILE A 281 2.87 -19.63 3.34
N PRO A 282 1.57 -19.25 3.20
CA PRO A 282 1.21 -18.05 2.45
C PRO A 282 1.82 -16.75 2.98
N VAL A 283 1.93 -16.60 4.30
CA VAL A 283 2.56 -15.42 4.91
C VAL A 283 4.07 -15.43 4.67
N MET A 284 4.70 -16.60 4.75
CA MET A 284 6.11 -16.80 4.46
C MET A 284 6.47 -16.43 3.02
N TYR A 285 5.67 -16.82 2.03
CA TYR A 285 5.90 -16.46 0.62
C TYR A 285 5.54 -15.00 0.30
N SER A 286 4.62 -14.42 1.08
CA SER A 286 4.33 -12.99 0.98
C SER A 286 5.54 -12.19 1.44
N PHE A 287 6.12 -12.51 2.60
CA PHE A 287 7.32 -11.87 3.15
C PHE A 287 8.50 -11.97 2.18
#